data_AF-A0AAN8ZYU5-F1
#
_entry.id   AF-A0AAN8ZYU5-F1
#
_cell.length_a   1.000
_cell.length_b   1.000
_cell.length_c   1.000
_cell.angle_alpha   90.00
_cell.angle_beta   90.00
_cell.angle_gamma   90.00
#
_symmetry.space_group_name_H-M   'P 1'
#
loop_
_entity.id
_entity.type
_entity.pdbx_description
1 polymer ?
#
loop_
_entity_poly.entity_id
_entity_poly.type
_entity_poly.pdbx_seq_one_letter_code
_entity_poly.pdbx_strand_id
1 'polypeptide(L)'
;MFAWMEHLRIPILDVDNLSYIVLASHKPEVCLRKMDKETRYTLEYLIRFVARLQPFTKAQQETVLRRILASLTQQSIPIRGTLLPQGKGFTKLREGTMRKLLEFSGKFFDMVYLETRSGSAGSASSSTTDYAARVTPPGQVTTPPPSESTEDMTAGDDS
;
A
#
# COMPACT_ATOMS: atom_id res chain seq x y z
N MET A 1 13.62 14.45 6.70
CA MET A 1 12.33 13.89 6.29
C MET A 1 11.16 14.83 6.61
N PHE A 2 10.78 15.05 7.88
CA PHE A 2 9.63 15.89 8.23
C PHE A 2 9.67 17.30 7.64
N ALA A 3 10.81 17.98 7.76
CA ALA A 3 10.99 19.31 7.19
C ALA A 3 10.67 19.35 5.69
N TRP A 4 11.01 18.32 4.91
CA TRP A 4 10.72 18.31 3.47
C TRP A 4 9.21 18.30 3.20
N MET A 5 8.44 17.45 3.89
CA MET A 5 6.97 17.42 3.76
C MET A 5 6.30 18.74 4.19
N GLU A 6 6.88 19.40 5.19
CA GLU A 6 6.39 20.68 5.71
C GLU A 6 6.67 21.88 4.79
N HIS A 7 7.56 21.75 3.79
CA HIS A 7 7.81 22.81 2.80
C HIS A 7 7.09 22.58 1.48
N LEU A 8 6.31 21.49 1.35
CA LEU A 8 5.51 21.27 0.15
C LEU A 8 4.49 22.40 0.00
N ARG A 9 4.23 22.83 -1.23
CA ARG A 9 3.24 23.88 -1.53
C ARG A 9 1.82 23.48 -1.08
N ILE A 10 1.53 22.19 -1.14
CA ILE A 10 0.23 21.60 -0.80
C ILE A 10 0.53 20.44 0.17
N PRO A 11 -0.24 20.28 1.26
CA PRO A 11 -0.11 19.12 2.13
C PRO A 11 -0.40 17.83 1.37
N ILE A 12 0.27 16.74 1.74
CA ILE A 12 0.02 15.42 1.16
C ILE A 12 -1.38 14.93 1.53
N LEU A 13 -1.84 15.22 2.75
CA LEU A 13 -3.21 14.98 3.18
C LEU A 13 -3.98 16.30 3.17
N ASP A 14 -4.68 16.54 2.07
CA ASP A 14 -5.57 17.68 1.91
C ASP A 14 -6.91 17.53 2.65
N VAL A 15 -7.79 18.51 2.48
CA VAL A 15 -9.08 18.59 3.17
C VAL A 15 -10.04 17.45 2.78
N ASP A 16 -10.00 17.00 1.53
CA ASP A 16 -10.86 15.92 1.05
C ASP A 16 -10.43 14.58 1.63
N ASN A 17 -9.10 14.33 1.65
CA ASN A 17 -8.51 13.17 2.31
C ASN A 17 -8.87 13.13 3.80
N LEU A 18 -8.80 14.27 4.49
CA LEU A 18 -9.19 14.40 5.89
C LEU A 18 -10.67 14.07 6.10
N SER A 19 -11.53 14.51 5.18
CA SER A 19 -12.97 14.23 5.23
C SER A 19 -13.25 12.73 5.12
N TYR A 20 -12.59 12.03 4.19
CA TYR A 20 -12.72 10.57 4.08
C TYR A 20 -12.24 9.84 5.34
N ILE A 21 -11.12 10.28 5.92
CA ILE A 21 -10.58 9.68 7.14
C ILE A 21 -11.52 9.93 8.33
N VAL A 22 -12.07 11.13 8.48
CA VAL A 22 -13.00 11.42 9.57
C VAL A 22 -14.25 10.55 9.49
N LEU A 23 -14.79 10.33 8.29
CA LEU A 23 -15.98 9.50 8.07
C LEU A 23 -15.73 8.00 8.25
N ALA A 24 -14.56 7.50 7.86
CA ALA A 24 -14.28 6.05 7.80
C ALA A 24 -12.97 5.62 8.47
N SER A 25 -12.48 6.38 9.45
CA SER A 25 -11.23 6.13 10.22
C SER A 25 -10.99 4.68 10.66
N HIS A 26 -12.05 3.97 11.02
CA HIS A 26 -11.99 2.58 11.47
C HIS A 26 -11.78 1.56 10.33
N LYS A 27 -11.82 1.98 9.06
CA LYS A 27 -11.69 1.18 7.82
C LYS A 27 -10.67 1.82 6.86
N PRO A 28 -9.35 1.69 7.11
CA PRO A 28 -8.33 2.35 6.32
C PRO A 28 -8.40 2.04 4.81
N GLU A 29 -8.80 0.83 4.43
CA GLU A 29 -8.91 0.36 3.05
C GLU A 29 -10.01 1.12 2.27
N VAL A 30 -11.06 1.56 2.97
CA VAL A 30 -12.10 2.40 2.39
C VAL A 30 -11.58 3.81 2.13
N CYS A 31 -10.88 4.40 3.11
CA CYS A 31 -10.27 5.72 2.96
C CYS A 31 -9.23 5.72 1.84
N LEU A 32 -8.29 4.77 1.84
CA LEU A 32 -7.22 4.67 0.85
C LEU A 32 -7.78 4.57 -0.56
N ARG A 33 -8.85 3.80 -0.79
CA ARG A 33 -9.51 3.69 -2.11
C ARG A 33 -10.08 5.00 -2.65
N LYS A 34 -10.41 5.96 -1.77
CA LYS A 34 -10.93 7.28 -2.15
C LYS A 34 -9.83 8.31 -2.41
N MET A 35 -8.61 8.05 -1.94
CA MET A 35 -7.46 8.90 -2.20
C MET A 35 -6.93 8.68 -3.62
N ASP A 36 -6.33 9.72 -4.19
CA ASP A 36 -5.52 9.64 -5.40
C ASP A 36 -4.33 8.67 -5.23
N LYS A 37 -3.77 8.24 -6.35
CA LYS A 37 -2.76 7.19 -6.40
C LYS A 37 -1.47 7.66 -5.71
N GLU A 38 -1.11 8.91 -5.91
CA GLU A 38 0.09 9.56 -5.40
C GLU A 38 0.04 9.68 -3.87
N THR A 39 -1.06 10.20 -3.32
CA THR A 39 -1.28 10.29 -1.87
C THR A 39 -1.27 8.91 -1.21
N ARG A 40 -1.97 7.95 -1.82
CA ARG A 40 -2.06 6.57 -1.29
C ARG A 40 -0.70 5.92 -1.18
N TYR A 41 0.09 5.93 -2.25
CA TYR A 41 1.41 5.31 -2.22
C TYR A 41 2.38 6.05 -1.31
N THR A 42 2.31 7.37 -1.25
CA THR A 42 3.13 8.15 -0.34
C THR A 42 2.81 7.75 1.10
N LEU A 43 1.55 7.79 1.50
CA LEU A 43 1.13 7.43 2.86
C LEU A 43 1.49 5.98 3.20
N GLU A 44 1.24 5.04 2.29
CA GLU A 44 1.56 3.63 2.44
C GLU A 44 3.06 3.41 2.62
N TYR A 45 3.90 4.02 1.78
CA TYR A 45 5.35 3.96 1.91
C TYR A 45 5.82 4.49 3.27
N LEU A 46 5.27 5.61 3.73
CA LEU A 46 5.62 6.20 5.01
C LEU A 46 5.25 5.29 6.18
N ILE A 47 4.06 4.70 6.16
CA ILE A 47 3.62 3.78 7.21
C ILE A 47 4.45 2.49 7.19
N ARG A 48 4.75 1.93 6.01
CA ARG A 48 5.68 0.79 5.84
C ARG A 48 7.06 1.10 6.39
N PHE A 49 7.57 2.29 6.12
CA PHE A 49 8.86 2.74 6.63
C PHE A 49 8.85 2.75 8.17
N VAL A 50 7.83 3.33 8.80
CA VAL A 50 7.70 3.34 10.27
C VAL A 50 7.57 1.93 10.83
N ALA A 51 6.82 1.04 10.16
CA ALA A 51 6.65 -0.34 10.58
C ALA A 51 7.98 -1.12 10.60
N ARG A 52 8.94 -0.73 9.75
CA ARG A 52 10.29 -1.31 9.70
C ARG A 52 11.24 -0.77 10.76
N LEU A 53 10.93 0.35 11.42
CA LEU A 53 11.77 0.93 12.48
C LEU A 53 11.61 0.22 13.85
N GLN A 54 10.79 -0.81 13.92
CA GLN A 54 10.47 -1.56 15.13
C GLN A 54 11.73 -2.19 15.77
N PRO A 55 11.72 -2.40 17.12
CA PRO A 55 10.56 -2.37 18.02
C PRO A 55 10.15 -0.98 18.53
N PHE A 56 8.84 -0.73 18.68
CA PHE A 56 8.28 0.43 19.37
C PHE A 56 7.38 0.03 20.54
N THR A 57 7.42 0.82 21.61
CA THR A 57 6.32 0.88 22.57
C THR A 57 5.10 1.57 21.93
N LYS A 58 3.88 1.29 22.42
CA LYS A 58 2.66 1.96 21.92
C LYS A 58 2.75 3.49 22.00
N ALA A 59 3.35 4.03 23.06
CA ALA A 59 3.56 5.47 23.22
C ALA A 59 4.55 6.06 22.19
N GLN A 60 5.63 5.34 21.86
CA GLN A 60 6.56 5.75 20.80
C GLN A 60 5.89 5.69 19.42
N GLN A 61 5.17 4.61 19.12
CA GLN A 61 4.41 4.48 17.87
C GLN A 61 3.43 5.64 17.69
N GLU A 62 2.63 5.94 18.71
CA GLU A 62 1.70 7.07 18.66
C GLU A 62 2.42 8.41 18.47
N THR A 63 3.54 8.62 19.16
CA THR A 63 4.38 9.83 19.01
C THR A 63 4.85 10.00 17.56
N VAL A 64 5.35 8.93 16.93
CA VAL A 64 5.82 8.95 15.55
C VAL A 64 4.67 9.17 14.58
N LEU A 65 3.54 8.50 14.76
CA LEU A 65 2.35 8.68 13.93
C LEU A 65 1.82 10.11 14.03
N ARG A 66 1.72 10.69 15.24
CA ARG A 66 1.39 12.11 15.43
C ARG A 66 2.33 13.02 14.66
N ARG A 67 3.64 12.76 14.71
CA ARG A 67 4.63 13.60 14.02
C ARG A 67 4.49 13.52 12.51
N ILE A 68 4.24 12.33 11.96
CA ILE A 68 3.97 12.12 10.54
C ILE A 68 2.71 12.85 10.13
N LEU A 69 1.60 12.65 10.85
CA LEU A 69 0.33 13.31 10.54
C LEU A 69 0.48 14.83 10.54
N ALA A 70 1.18 15.41 11.51
CA ALA A 70 1.42 16.85 11.56
C ALA A 70 2.12 17.38 10.31
N SER A 71 3.10 16.63 9.79
CA SER A 71 3.80 16.99 8.56
C SER A 71 2.96 16.75 7.30
N LEU A 72 2.16 15.68 7.26
CA LEU A 72 1.33 15.33 6.11
C LEU A 72 0.15 16.28 5.92
N THR A 73 -0.43 16.77 7.01
CA THR A 73 -1.54 17.72 6.98
C THR A 73 -1.08 19.17 6.99
N GLN A 74 0.21 19.42 7.23
CA GLN A 74 0.78 20.74 7.50
C GLN A 74 -0.01 21.49 8.59
N GLN A 75 -0.38 20.75 9.64
CA GLN A 75 -1.06 21.29 10.81
C GLN A 75 -0.32 20.90 12.07
N SER A 76 -0.41 21.76 13.08
CA SER A 76 0.31 21.53 14.32
C SER A 76 -0.46 20.58 15.25
N ILE A 77 0.22 19.58 15.79
CA ILE A 77 -0.32 18.55 16.67
C ILE A 77 0.44 18.58 18.02
N PRO A 78 -0.26 18.47 19.17
CA PRO A 78 0.40 18.33 20.46
C PRO A 78 1.07 16.96 20.59
N ILE A 79 2.38 16.98 20.86
CA ILE A 79 3.23 15.82 21.08
C ILE A 79 4.03 16.08 22.36
N ARG A 80 3.78 15.29 23.41
CA ARG A 80 4.45 15.39 24.72
C ARG A 80 4.45 16.83 25.29
N GLY A 81 3.30 17.49 25.23
CA GLY A 81 3.12 18.86 25.74
C GLY A 81 3.63 19.97 24.82
N THR A 82 4.25 19.63 23.69
CA THR A 82 4.75 20.61 22.71
C THR A 82 3.96 20.54 21.41
N LEU A 83 3.64 21.70 20.85
CA LEU A 83 2.93 21.80 19.57
C LEU A 83 3.94 21.71 18.41
N LEU A 84 3.83 20.69 17.55
CA LEU A 84 4.76 20.45 16.43
C LEU A 84 4.01 20.35 15.09
N PRO A 85 4.57 20.84 13.97
CA PRO A 85 5.87 21.51 13.87
C PRO A 85 5.87 22.95 14.41
N GLN A 86 6.98 23.36 15.03
CA GLN A 86 7.14 24.72 15.58
C GLN A 86 7.61 25.70 14.51
N GLY A 87 7.26 26.98 14.68
CA GLY A 87 7.82 28.07 13.86
C GLY A 87 7.39 28.10 12.40
N LYS A 88 6.39 27.31 12.01
CA LYS A 88 5.86 27.23 10.62
C LYS A 88 4.59 28.02 10.38
N GLY A 89 3.98 28.59 11.42
CA GLY A 89 2.68 29.27 11.31
C GLY A 89 1.50 28.35 11.02
N PHE A 90 1.69 27.02 11.14
CA PHE A 90 0.64 26.03 10.88
C PHE A 90 -0.45 26.09 11.94
N THR A 91 -1.70 26.06 11.47
CA THR A 91 -2.87 26.03 12.35
C THR A 91 -2.89 24.74 13.14
N LYS A 92 -3.42 24.81 14.37
CA LYS A 92 -3.56 23.62 15.22
C LYS A 92 -4.65 22.71 14.66
N LEU A 93 -4.33 21.43 14.51
CA LEU A 93 -5.29 20.40 14.11
C LEU A 93 -6.37 20.26 15.19
N ARG A 94 -7.64 20.26 14.77
CA ARG A 94 -8.77 20.11 15.70
C ARG A 94 -8.74 18.74 16.37
N GLU A 95 -9.07 18.70 17.66
CA GLU A 95 -8.97 17.51 18.50
C GLU A 95 -9.76 16.31 17.93
N GLY A 96 -10.99 16.54 17.46
CA GLY A 96 -11.81 15.48 16.85
C GLY A 96 -11.20 14.90 15.59
N THR A 97 -10.66 15.75 14.71
CA THR A 97 -9.98 15.34 13.47
C THR A 97 -8.69 14.60 13.78
N MET A 98 -7.88 15.11 14.72
CA MET A 98 -6.64 14.46 15.17
C MET A 98 -6.91 13.05 15.68
N ARG A 99 -7.93 12.87 16.51
CA ARG A 99 -8.31 11.55 17.04
C ARG A 99 -8.66 10.57 15.93
N LYS A 100 -9.41 11.01 14.92
CA LYS A 100 -9.79 10.19 13.76
C LYS A 100 -8.60 9.84 12.88
N LEU A 101 -7.68 10.78 12.68
CA LEU A 101 -6.43 10.54 11.95
C LEU A 101 -5.51 9.55 12.70
N LEU A 102 -5.44 9.64 14.03
CA LEU A 102 -4.68 8.68 14.84
C LEU A 102 -5.29 7.29 14.84
N GLU A 103 -6.62 7.18 14.93
CA GLU A 103 -7.33 5.91 14.80
C GLU A 103 -7.05 5.26 13.43
N PHE A 104 -7.18 6.03 12.35
CA PHE A 104 -6.90 5.58 10.99
C PHE A 104 -5.44 5.14 10.81
N SER A 105 -4.48 5.98 11.19
CA SER A 105 -3.06 5.69 11.01
C SER A 105 -2.59 4.53 11.90
N GLY A 106 -3.14 4.37 13.10
CA GLY A 106 -2.88 3.22 13.97
C GLY A 106 -3.36 1.91 13.34
N LYS A 107 -4.61 1.88 12.85
CA LYS A 107 -5.14 0.69 12.15
C LYS A 107 -4.39 0.39 10.85
N PHE A 108 -4.04 1.43 10.09
CA PHE A 108 -3.26 1.24 8.87
C PHE A 108 -1.87 0.69 9.17
N PHE A 109 -1.22 1.21 10.23
CA PHE A 109 0.05 0.69 10.71
C PHE A 109 -0.06 -0.79 11.08
N ASP A 110 -1.08 -1.19 11.84
CA ASP A 110 -1.27 -2.58 12.25
C ASP A 110 -1.49 -3.51 11.03
N MET A 111 -2.28 -3.08 10.04
CA MET A 111 -2.48 -3.81 8.79
C MET A 111 -1.16 -4.06 8.05
N VAL A 112 -0.35 -3.01 7.86
CA VAL A 112 0.96 -3.09 7.18
C VAL A 112 1.96 -3.93 7.98
N TYR A 113 1.95 -3.80 9.30
CA TYR A 113 2.87 -4.52 10.18
C TYR A 113 2.61 -6.04 10.15
N LEU A 114 1.34 -6.44 10.17
CA LEU A 114 0.94 -7.84 10.05
C LEU A 114 1.28 -8.40 8.67
N GLU A 115 1.02 -7.67 7.59
CA GLU A 115 1.38 -8.07 6.23
C GLU A 115 2.90 -8.32 6.09
N THR A 116 3.71 -7.42 6.65
CA THR A 116 5.18 -7.53 6.60
C THR A 116 5.70 -8.77 7.35
N ARG A 117 5.03 -9.17 8.44
CA ARG A 117 5.39 -10.38 9.19
C ARG A 117 4.95 -11.67 8.49
N SER A 118 3.79 -11.66 7.85
CA SER A 118 3.29 -12.79 7.07
C SER A 118 4.12 -13.04 5.80
N GLY A 119 4.61 -11.99 5.15
CA GLY A 119 5.48 -12.09 3.97
C GLY A 119 6.87 -12.67 4.25
N SER A 120 7.40 -12.48 5.47
CA SER A 120 8.70 -13.04 5.88
C SER A 120 8.68 -14.56 6.12
N ALA A 121 7.51 -15.20 6.22
CA ALA A 121 7.38 -16.64 6.38
C ALA A 121 7.18 -17.41 5.04
N GLY A 122 7.01 -16.69 3.92
CA GLY A 122 6.54 -17.29 2.66
C GLY A 122 7.47 -17.19 1.45
N SER A 123 8.64 -16.55 1.55
CA SER A 123 9.56 -16.41 0.41
C SER A 123 10.65 -17.48 0.42
N ALA A 124 10.22 -18.74 0.36
CA ALA A 124 11.07 -19.89 0.06
C ALA A 124 10.25 -20.95 -0.71
N SER A 125 9.60 -20.56 -1.79
CA SER A 125 9.23 -21.50 -2.85
C SER A 125 9.44 -20.84 -4.20
N SER A 126 10.53 -21.27 -4.82
CA SER A 126 10.87 -21.03 -6.21
C SER A 126 9.76 -21.53 -7.13
N SER A 127 9.36 -20.71 -8.09
CA SER A 127 8.87 -21.18 -9.39
C SER A 127 9.53 -20.35 -10.48
N THR A 128 10.78 -20.69 -10.79
CA THR A 128 11.40 -20.41 -12.08
C THR A 128 10.49 -21.00 -13.16
N THR A 129 9.73 -20.15 -13.85
CA THR A 129 9.07 -20.53 -15.09
C THR A 129 10.00 -20.11 -16.22
N ASP A 130 10.54 -21.12 -16.91
CA ASP A 130 11.34 -21.01 -18.12
C ASP A 130 10.74 -20.01 -19.11
N TYR A 131 11.46 -18.90 -19.31
CA TYR A 131 11.24 -18.00 -20.44
C TYR A 131 12.59 -17.75 -21.14
N ALA A 132 13.27 -18.84 -21.48
CA ALA A 132 14.50 -18.80 -22.27
C ALA A 132 14.41 -19.82 -23.41
N ALA A 133 13.79 -19.42 -24.53
CA ALA A 133 14.18 -19.81 -25.89
C ALA A 133 13.07 -19.50 -26.90
N ARG A 134 13.02 -18.26 -27.43
CA ARG A 134 12.48 -18.00 -28.77
C ARG A 134 13.31 -16.92 -29.46
N VAL A 135 14.51 -17.30 -29.87
CA VAL A 135 15.23 -16.65 -30.97
C VAL A 135 15.67 -17.78 -31.90
N THR A 136 14.95 -17.99 -32.98
CA THR A 136 15.32 -18.96 -34.02
C THR A 136 16.10 -18.23 -35.11
N PRO A 137 17.34 -18.64 -35.44
CA PRO A 137 18.06 -18.13 -36.60
C PRO A 137 17.46 -18.63 -37.92
N PRO A 138 17.62 -17.91 -39.05
CA PRO A 138 17.00 -18.27 -40.33
C PRO A 138 17.75 -19.44 -40.99
N GLY A 139 17.03 -20.48 -41.43
CA GLY A 139 17.60 -21.50 -42.34
C GLY A 139 17.21 -22.97 -42.16
N GLN A 140 16.18 -23.34 -41.37
CA GLN A 140 15.74 -24.73 -41.31
C GLN A 140 14.28 -24.90 -41.76
N VAL A 141 14.12 -25.76 -42.76
CA VAL A 141 12.84 -26.26 -43.29
C VAL A 141 12.27 -27.25 -42.28
N THR A 142 11.14 -26.89 -41.67
CA THR A 142 10.40 -27.81 -40.79
C THR A 142 9.29 -28.46 -41.61
N THR A 143 9.42 -29.75 -41.88
CA THR A 143 8.36 -30.61 -42.44
C THR A 143 7.15 -30.66 -41.51
N PRO A 144 5.91 -30.60 -42.03
CA PRO A 144 4.70 -30.73 -41.22
C PRO A 144 4.51 -32.18 -40.71
N PRO A 145 3.90 -32.37 -39.52
CA PRO A 145 3.56 -33.68 -38.99
C PRO A 145 2.44 -34.37 -39.81
N PRO A 146 2.36 -35.72 -39.79
CA PRO A 146 1.53 -36.51 -40.70
C PRO A 146 0.04 -36.37 -40.38
N SER A 147 -0.76 -36.30 -41.45
CA SER A 147 -2.22 -36.37 -41.43
C SER A 147 -2.69 -37.82 -41.25
N GLU A 148 -3.28 -38.14 -40.10
CA GLU A 148 -4.10 -39.34 -39.96
C GLU A 148 -5.52 -39.04 -40.46
N SER A 149 -5.84 -39.63 -41.61
CA SER A 149 -7.20 -39.78 -42.10
C SER A 149 -7.56 -41.27 -42.09
N THR A 150 -8.83 -41.52 -41.75
CA THR A 150 -9.72 -42.51 -42.40
C THR A 150 -10.19 -43.71 -41.54
N GLU A 151 -11.47 -43.60 -41.12
CA GLU A 151 -12.61 -44.56 -41.19
C GLU A 151 -12.47 -45.99 -40.61
N ASP A 152 -13.48 -46.47 -39.86
CA ASP A 152 -14.53 -47.35 -40.42
C ASP A 152 -15.68 -47.67 -39.43
N MET A 153 -16.83 -47.99 -40.03
CA MET A 153 -18.17 -48.36 -39.58
C MET A 153 -18.28 -49.57 -38.66
N THR A 154 -19.33 -49.58 -37.81
CA THR A 154 -20.15 -50.79 -37.58
C THR A 154 -21.62 -50.43 -37.34
N ALA A 155 -22.48 -51.21 -37.97
CA ALA A 155 -23.92 -51.10 -38.13
C ALA A 155 -24.74 -51.34 -36.84
N GLY A 156 -26.01 -50.92 -36.88
CA GLY A 156 -26.99 -51.17 -35.82
C GLY A 156 -27.64 -52.55 -35.88
N ASP A 157 -28.52 -52.84 -34.93
CA ASP A 157 -29.75 -53.59 -35.17
C ASP A 157 -30.78 -53.36 -34.05
N ASP A 158 -32.04 -53.41 -34.45
CA ASP A 158 -33.28 -53.29 -33.68
C ASP A 158 -33.62 -54.57 -32.90
N SER A 159 -34.34 -54.44 -31.80
CA SER A 159 -35.38 -55.38 -31.32
C SER A 159 -36.22 -54.74 -30.21
#